data_AF-A0A803XT41-F1
#
_entry.id   AF-A0A803XT41-F1
#
_cell.length_a   1.000
_cell.length_b   1.000
_cell.length_c   1.000
_cell.angle_alpha   90.00
_cell.angle_beta   90.00
_cell.angle_gamma   90.00
#
_symmetry.space_group_name_H-M   'P 1'
#
loop_
_entity.id
_entity.type
_entity.pdbx_description
1 polymer ?
#
loop_
_entity_poly.entity_id
_entity_poly.type
_entity_poly.pdbx_seq_one_letter_code
_entity_poly.pdbx_strand_id
1 'polypeptide(L)'
;QGSFNQTARSQGCWVTLESRRARNYQKEAGKRHRNRRGAFRWLFRNGAPKPRSGGRHSDIKAERSIAAGKPQLHVEHRFRIRPRLHLKRVISEHLLLKHIPAATRSFTLKRCHESLAQAEPFCHARFLHTTLPRKGLEEFFDDPKNWGEKTVKSGDAWNIKQLRAKSSQDLHKLWYVLLKEKNMLLTLEQESKRQQKPMPSPERLEKVQKSMKNIDLVVREREIALRLLQTGHEKPVPGEWRNDFLGRTYWYSYKEWPIPWYLNKKYKKRKFYYLPHVNRFIRLRLEKYLRLRNRRQNLEKKKQKLLEKKFPHLAVKSQSQ
;
A
#
# COMPACT_ATOMS: atom_id res chain seq x y z
N GLN A 1 -43.64 -3.76 28.75
CA GLN A 1 -42.33 -4.01 29.39
C GLN A 1 -41.72 -5.20 28.69
N GLY A 2 -40.85 -5.01 27.69
CA GLY A 2 -39.41 -5.08 27.91
C GLY A 2 -38.72 -5.30 26.56
N SER A 3 -38.57 -4.22 25.80
CA SER A 3 -37.46 -4.04 24.89
C SER A 3 -36.22 -3.81 25.76
N PHE A 4 -35.17 -4.61 25.59
CA PHE A 4 -33.74 -4.35 25.90
C PHE A 4 -33.09 -5.73 26.12
N ASN A 5 -32.37 -6.25 25.10
CA ASN A 5 -31.20 -7.13 25.21
C ASN A 5 -30.92 -7.89 23.91
N GLN A 6 -30.61 -7.19 22.81
CA GLN A 6 -29.96 -7.83 21.65
C GLN A 6 -28.77 -7.04 21.07
N THR A 7 -28.49 -5.84 21.59
CA THR A 7 -27.38 -4.98 21.13
C THR A 7 -25.99 -5.38 21.64
N ALA A 8 -25.86 -6.38 22.52
CA ALA A 8 -24.57 -6.80 23.08
C ALA A 8 -23.84 -7.91 22.29
N ARG A 9 -24.50 -8.61 21.34
CA ARG A 9 -23.87 -9.73 20.62
C ARG A 9 -23.13 -9.34 19.33
N SER A 10 -23.35 -8.15 18.77
CA SER A 10 -22.70 -7.74 17.52
C SER A 10 -21.32 -7.09 17.73
N GLN A 11 -21.01 -6.58 18.94
CA GLN A 11 -19.68 -6.03 19.26
C GLN A 11 -18.67 -7.11 19.65
N GLY A 12 -19.13 -8.26 20.17
CA GLY A 12 -18.26 -9.41 20.48
C GLY A 12 -17.75 -10.19 19.26
N CYS A 13 -18.37 -10.02 18.09
CA CYS A 13 -18.00 -10.74 16.87
C CYS A 13 -16.88 -10.04 16.08
N TRP A 14 -16.74 -8.72 16.21
CA TRP A 14 -15.66 -7.96 15.57
C TRP A 14 -14.33 -8.08 16.31
N VAL A 15 -14.35 -8.06 17.65
CA VAL A 15 -13.16 -8.29 18.49
C VAL A 15 -12.61 -9.72 18.27
N THR A 16 -13.47 -10.70 17.98
CA THR A 16 -13.06 -12.09 17.72
C THR A 16 -12.53 -12.31 16.30
N LEU A 17 -13.00 -11.57 15.29
CA LEU A 17 -12.47 -11.63 13.92
C LEU A 17 -11.11 -10.92 13.79
N GLU A 18 -10.93 -9.75 14.42
CA GLU A 18 -9.63 -9.07 14.51
C GLU A 18 -8.64 -9.84 15.38
N SER A 19 -9.09 -10.44 16.49
CA SER A 19 -8.26 -11.34 17.29
C SER A 19 -7.92 -12.65 16.57
N ARG A 20 -8.78 -13.14 15.66
CA ARG A 20 -8.46 -14.30 14.77
C ARG A 20 -7.51 -13.88 13.65
N ARG A 21 -7.64 -12.68 13.07
CA ARG A 21 -6.68 -12.11 12.10
C ARG A 21 -5.31 -11.87 12.74
N ALA A 22 -5.25 -11.32 13.95
CA ALA A 22 -4.03 -11.09 14.70
C ALA A 22 -3.36 -12.42 15.14
N ARG A 23 -4.13 -13.42 15.58
CA ARG A 23 -3.61 -14.78 15.87
C ARG A 23 -3.14 -15.52 14.62
N ASN A 24 -3.78 -15.33 13.47
CA ASN A 24 -3.31 -15.87 12.19
C ASN A 24 -2.06 -15.15 11.67
N TYR A 25 -1.92 -13.83 11.89
CA TYR A 25 -0.68 -13.10 11.62
C TYR A 25 0.47 -13.52 12.55
N GLN A 26 0.19 -13.81 13.83
CA GLN A 26 1.18 -14.35 14.77
C GLN A 26 1.55 -15.81 14.47
N LYS A 27 0.59 -16.66 14.08
CA LYS A 27 0.85 -18.04 13.61
C LYS A 27 1.61 -18.05 12.28
N GLU A 28 1.32 -17.13 11.35
CA GLU A 28 2.13 -16.94 10.14
C GLU A 28 3.53 -16.39 10.44
N ALA A 29 3.67 -15.45 11.37
CA ALA A 29 4.97 -14.94 11.80
C ALA A 29 5.80 -16.03 12.50
N GLY A 30 5.15 -16.92 13.27
CA GLY A 30 5.76 -18.10 13.89
C GLY A 30 6.14 -19.19 12.88
N LYS A 31 5.32 -19.44 11.85
CA LYS A 31 5.68 -20.31 10.71
C LYS A 31 6.82 -19.71 9.87
N ARG A 32 6.87 -18.39 9.67
CA ARG A 32 8.02 -17.69 9.06
C ARG A 32 9.28 -17.79 9.92
N HIS A 33 9.15 -17.89 11.25
CA HIS A 33 10.29 -18.07 12.16
C HIS A 33 10.82 -19.51 12.20
N ARG A 34 9.96 -20.53 12.06
CA ARG A 34 10.39 -21.94 11.85
C ARG A 34 11.00 -22.15 10.46
N ASN A 35 10.42 -21.55 9.42
CA ASN A 35 11.00 -21.55 8.08
C ASN A 35 12.30 -20.73 7.97
N ARG A 36 12.63 -19.85 8.92
CA ARG A 36 13.93 -19.16 8.92
C ARG A 36 15.07 -20.13 9.20
N ARG A 37 14.95 -21.10 10.10
CA ARG A 37 16.04 -22.07 10.34
C ARG A 37 16.29 -22.96 9.12
N GLY A 38 15.23 -23.40 8.43
CA GLY A 38 15.32 -24.14 7.17
C GLY A 38 15.78 -23.28 5.98
N ALA A 39 15.28 -22.05 5.86
CA ALA A 39 15.67 -21.11 4.82
C ALA A 39 17.09 -20.57 5.00
N PHE A 40 17.59 -20.43 6.23
CA PHE A 40 19.00 -20.10 6.47
C PHE A 40 19.91 -21.23 5.99
N ARG A 41 19.55 -22.49 6.27
CA ARG A 41 20.29 -23.67 5.77
C ARG A 41 20.24 -23.79 4.23
N TRP A 42 19.09 -23.47 3.63
CA TRP A 42 18.91 -23.45 2.17
C TRP A 42 19.59 -22.24 1.48
N LEU A 43 19.54 -21.04 2.07
CA LEU A 43 20.19 -19.82 1.55
C LEU A 43 21.72 -19.89 1.64
N PHE A 44 22.25 -20.56 2.67
CA PHE A 44 23.68 -20.81 2.79
C PHE A 44 24.19 -21.81 1.74
N ARG A 45 23.32 -22.74 1.27
CA ARG A 45 23.65 -23.76 0.26
C ARG A 45 23.36 -23.31 -1.18
N ASN A 46 22.33 -22.49 -1.43
CA ASN A 46 21.82 -22.16 -2.77
C ASN A 46 21.90 -20.68 -3.17
N GLY A 47 22.31 -19.78 -2.26
CA GLY A 47 22.32 -18.33 -2.51
C GLY A 47 20.93 -17.69 -2.56
N ALA A 48 20.85 -16.38 -2.31
CA ALA A 48 19.58 -15.67 -2.25
C ALA A 48 18.95 -15.45 -3.65
N PRO A 49 17.64 -15.69 -3.83
CA PRO A 49 16.95 -15.35 -5.07
C PRO A 49 16.95 -13.83 -5.30
N LYS A 50 17.17 -13.42 -6.56
CA LYS A 50 17.24 -12.00 -6.95
C LYS A 50 15.89 -11.30 -6.72
N PRO A 51 15.87 -10.04 -6.25
CA PRO A 51 14.64 -9.26 -6.21
C PRO A 51 14.10 -9.07 -7.64
N ARG A 52 12.78 -9.16 -7.79
CA ARG A 52 12.07 -8.89 -9.05
C ARG A 52 12.41 -7.47 -9.51
N SER A 53 12.78 -7.37 -10.77
CA SER A 53 13.19 -6.16 -11.47
C SER A 53 12.13 -5.06 -11.40
N GLY A 54 12.42 -4.00 -10.65
CA GLY A 54 11.75 -2.71 -10.73
C GLY A 54 12.75 -1.61 -10.38
N GLY A 55 13.07 -0.74 -11.34
CA GLY A 55 13.78 0.52 -11.11
C GLY A 55 15.31 0.45 -10.97
N ARG A 56 16.04 0.15 -12.06
CA ARG A 56 17.52 0.15 -12.11
C ARG A 56 18.19 1.54 -12.12
N HIS A 57 17.45 2.62 -11.84
CA HIS A 57 17.97 3.99 -12.04
C HIS A 57 18.38 4.73 -10.77
N SER A 58 17.91 4.31 -9.59
CA SER A 58 18.26 4.94 -8.29
C SER A 58 19.48 4.32 -7.62
N ASP A 59 19.70 3.01 -7.80
CA ASP A 59 20.72 2.26 -7.05
C ASP A 59 22.15 2.57 -7.53
N ILE A 60 22.30 2.99 -8.80
CA ILE A 60 23.60 3.36 -9.37
C ILE A 60 24.05 4.76 -8.90
N LYS A 61 23.13 5.65 -8.53
CA LYS A 61 23.48 6.99 -8.02
C LYS A 61 24.10 6.91 -6.62
N ALA A 62 23.62 6.01 -5.76
CA ALA A 62 24.17 5.86 -4.40
C ALA A 62 25.57 5.21 -4.38
N GLU A 63 25.87 4.28 -5.30
CA GLU A 63 27.20 3.65 -5.37
C GLU A 63 28.24 4.53 -6.08
N ARG A 64 27.83 5.39 -7.03
CA ARG A 64 28.74 6.37 -7.68
C ARG A 64 29.27 7.44 -6.72
N SER A 65 28.51 7.80 -5.69
CA SER A 65 28.93 8.77 -4.66
C SER A 65 30.07 8.28 -3.78
N ILE A 66 30.28 6.96 -3.68
CA ILE A 66 31.30 6.33 -2.82
C ILE A 66 32.65 6.19 -3.58
N ALA A 67 32.62 6.15 -4.91
CA ALA A 67 33.82 5.99 -5.75
C ALA A 67 34.53 7.31 -6.10
N ALA A 68 33.85 8.45 -5.97
CA ALA A 68 34.48 9.77 -6.08
C ALA A 68 34.87 10.22 -4.66
N GLY A 69 36.13 9.97 -4.28
CA GLY A 69 36.69 10.44 -3.02
C GLY A 69 36.43 11.94 -2.83
N LYS A 70 35.43 12.26 -2.02
CA LYS A 70 35.19 13.59 -1.48
C LYS A 70 35.39 13.53 0.02
N PRO A 71 36.06 14.53 0.61
CA PRO A 71 36.33 14.53 2.03
C PRO A 71 35.01 14.52 2.80
N GLN A 72 35.07 13.85 3.93
CA GLN A 72 34.04 13.78 4.95
C GLN A 72 33.58 15.20 5.30
N LEU A 73 32.53 15.69 4.65
CA LEU A 73 31.79 16.83 5.18
C LEU A 73 31.09 16.31 6.42
N HIS A 74 31.72 16.58 7.56
CA HIS A 74 31.08 16.68 8.85
C HIS A 74 29.90 17.65 8.66
N VAL A 75 28.70 17.11 8.39
CA VAL A 75 27.47 17.88 8.52
C VAL A 75 27.20 17.92 10.01
N GLU A 76 27.90 18.83 10.69
CA GLU A 76 27.38 19.48 11.89
C GLU A 76 26.02 20.04 11.51
N HIS A 77 24.94 19.31 11.81
CA HIS A 77 23.64 19.94 11.97
C HIS A 77 23.71 20.77 13.26
N ARG A 78 24.44 21.88 13.24
CA ARG A 78 24.14 23.03 14.10
C ARG A 78 22.82 23.60 13.60
N PHE A 79 21.72 22.99 14.03
CA PHE A 79 20.47 23.73 14.18
C PHE A 79 20.72 24.78 15.27
N ARG A 80 21.25 25.93 14.85
CA ARG A 80 21.29 27.14 15.66
C ARG A 80 19.86 27.66 15.71
N ILE A 81 19.03 27.06 16.56
CA ILE A 81 17.80 27.69 17.00
C ILE A 81 18.26 28.94 17.76
N ARG A 82 18.13 30.11 17.13
CA ARG A 82 18.21 31.38 17.86
C ARG A 82 17.00 31.42 18.79
N PRO A 83 17.16 31.50 20.12
CA PRO A 83 16.04 31.85 20.98
C PRO A 83 15.85 33.36 20.80
N ARG A 84 14.84 33.78 20.03
CA ARG A 84 14.42 35.18 20.08
C ARG A 84 13.56 35.34 21.32
N LEU A 85 14.24 35.57 22.45
CA LEU A 85 13.66 36.13 23.65
C LEU A 85 13.07 37.49 23.30
N HIS A 86 11.76 37.62 23.25
CA HIS A 86 11.06 38.88 23.48
C HIS A 86 9.98 38.60 24.53
N LEU A 87 10.36 38.81 25.79
CA LEU A 87 9.42 38.94 26.88
C LEU A 87 9.20 40.43 27.16
N LYS A 88 7.92 40.76 27.33
CA LYS A 88 7.32 41.96 27.94
C LYS A 88 7.08 43.17 27.04
N ARG A 89 5.80 43.40 26.75
CA ARG A 89 5.08 44.45 27.48
C ARG A 89 3.61 44.06 27.71
N VAL A 90 3.30 43.92 28.99
CA VAL A 90 1.97 43.95 29.58
C VAL A 90 1.62 45.43 29.77
N ILE A 91 0.47 45.84 29.26
CA ILE A 91 -0.40 46.93 29.76
C ILE A 91 -1.80 46.33 29.55
N SER A 92 -2.41 45.74 30.58
CA SER A 92 -3.24 46.39 31.61
C SER A 92 -4.46 47.08 31.01
N GLU A 93 -5.60 46.38 31.03
CA GLU A 93 -6.95 46.89 31.35
C GLU A 93 -7.87 45.66 31.45
N HIS A 94 -8.03 45.06 32.64
CA HIS A 94 -9.03 45.37 33.67
C HIS A 94 -10.49 45.24 33.22
N LEU A 95 -11.17 44.31 33.92
CA LEU A 95 -12.57 44.40 34.39
C LEU A 95 -13.63 44.09 33.30
N LEU A 96 -14.59 43.15 33.44
CA LEU A 96 -15.36 42.69 34.59
C LEU A 96 -16.02 41.32 34.32
N LEU A 97 -16.02 40.45 35.36
CA LEU A 97 -17.17 39.71 35.93
C LEU A 97 -17.91 38.69 35.01
N LYS A 98 -18.28 37.47 35.40
CA LYS A 98 -18.43 36.79 36.70
C LYS A 98 -18.60 35.28 36.44
N HIS A 99 -18.26 34.48 37.45
CA HIS A 99 -18.53 33.04 37.58
C HIS A 99 -20.03 32.67 37.58
N ILE A 100 -20.38 31.57 36.89
CA ILE A 100 -21.05 30.30 37.33
C ILE A 100 -21.97 30.42 38.57
N PRO A 101 -23.24 29.91 38.60
CA PRO A 101 -23.52 28.45 38.57
C PRO A 101 -24.85 27.94 37.98
N ALA A 102 -24.86 26.61 37.83
CA ALA A 102 -26.01 25.75 37.53
C ALA A 102 -27.03 25.70 38.70
N ALA A 103 -28.32 25.63 38.37
CA ALA A 103 -29.36 25.11 39.25
C ALA A 103 -30.51 24.50 38.44
N THR A 104 -30.91 23.31 38.88
CA THR A 104 -32.09 22.51 38.52
C THR A 104 -33.37 23.09 39.14
N ARG A 105 -34.51 22.97 38.44
CA ARG A 105 -35.92 22.78 38.93
C ARG A 105 -36.93 23.15 37.83
N SER A 106 -37.57 22.16 37.20
CA SER A 106 -38.90 21.60 37.51
C SER A 106 -40.10 22.42 36.96
N PHE A 107 -40.79 21.80 35.99
CA PHE A 107 -42.23 21.82 35.66
C PHE A 107 -43.04 23.11 35.85
N THR A 108 -43.68 23.58 34.76
CA THR A 108 -45.16 23.59 34.63
C THR A 108 -45.58 23.63 33.16
N LEU A 109 -46.60 22.84 32.84
CA LEU A 109 -47.38 22.88 31.60
C LEU A 109 -48.08 24.25 31.43
N LYS A 110 -47.95 24.87 30.25
CA LYS A 110 -48.99 25.74 29.70
C LYS A 110 -49.23 25.38 28.24
N ARG A 111 -50.39 24.79 28.04
CA ARG A 111 -51.10 24.55 26.78
C ARG A 111 -51.57 25.90 26.25
N CYS A 112 -51.17 26.26 25.03
CA CYS A 112 -51.87 27.25 24.22
C CYS A 112 -52.11 26.64 22.84
N HIS A 113 -53.39 26.64 22.47
CA HIS A 113 -53.96 26.14 21.23
C HIS A 113 -53.57 27.04 20.04
N GLU A 114 -53.29 26.39 18.91
CA GLU A 114 -53.97 26.60 17.62
C GLU A 114 -53.87 27.99 16.95
N SER A 115 -53.08 28.06 15.88
CA SER A 115 -53.53 28.66 14.62
C SER A 115 -52.74 28.06 13.45
N LEU A 116 -53.49 27.49 12.49
CA LEU A 116 -53.02 27.05 11.19
C LEU A 116 -52.53 28.25 10.38
N ALA A 117 -51.30 28.21 9.91
CA ALA A 117 -50.85 28.95 8.73
C ALA A 117 -49.96 28.03 7.89
N GLN A 118 -50.40 27.81 6.65
CA GLN A 118 -49.82 26.92 5.66
C GLN A 118 -48.37 27.33 5.35
N ALA A 119 -47.41 26.51 5.79
CA ALA A 119 -46.05 26.54 5.30
C ALA A 119 -45.82 25.27 4.50
N GLU A 120 -45.86 25.40 3.17
CA GLU A 120 -45.44 24.40 2.19
C GLU A 120 -44.04 23.87 2.57
N PRO A 121 -43.90 22.61 3.02
CA PRO A 121 -42.59 22.01 3.08
C PRO A 121 -42.24 21.62 1.66
N PHE A 122 -41.36 22.40 1.02
CA PHE A 122 -40.63 21.93 -0.15
C PHE A 122 -39.72 20.77 0.30
N CYS A 123 -40.34 19.60 0.48
CA CYS A 123 -39.68 18.34 0.70
C CYS A 123 -38.96 17.98 -0.60
N HIS A 124 -37.74 18.50 -0.76
CA HIS A 124 -36.75 17.82 -1.56
C HIS A 124 -36.46 16.51 -0.87
N ALA A 125 -37.32 15.52 -1.13
CA ALA A 125 -37.14 14.14 -0.76
C ALA A 125 -35.76 13.74 -1.28
N ARG A 126 -34.78 13.73 -0.38
CA ARG A 126 -33.47 13.16 -0.66
C ARG A 126 -33.72 11.74 -1.12
N PHE A 127 -33.42 11.51 -2.39
CA PHE A 127 -33.56 10.24 -3.09
C PHE A 127 -33.41 9.05 -2.15
N LEU A 128 -34.45 8.23 -2.10
CA LEU A 128 -34.43 6.90 -1.52
C LEU A 128 -33.15 6.21 -1.99
N HIS A 129 -32.22 5.98 -1.08
CA HIS A 129 -31.18 4.99 -1.30
C HIS A 129 -31.92 3.65 -1.38
N THR A 130 -32.33 3.24 -2.58
CA THR A 130 -32.77 1.87 -2.82
C THR A 130 -31.57 0.99 -2.52
N THR A 131 -31.54 0.44 -1.30
CA THR A 131 -30.55 -0.56 -0.94
C THR A 131 -30.75 -1.73 -1.90
N LEU A 132 -29.80 -1.92 -2.82
CA LEU A 132 -29.80 -3.06 -3.73
C LEU A 132 -30.12 -4.34 -2.94
N PRO A 133 -30.94 -5.26 -3.48
CA PRO A 133 -31.28 -6.48 -2.78
C PRO A 133 -29.99 -7.22 -2.44
N ARG A 134 -29.78 -7.48 -1.15
CA ARG A 134 -28.65 -8.28 -0.67
C ARG A 134 -28.98 -9.74 -0.97
N LYS A 135 -28.48 -10.27 -2.08
CA LYS A 135 -28.72 -11.68 -2.47
C LYS A 135 -27.93 -12.67 -1.58
N GLY A 136 -27.19 -12.16 -0.59
CA GLY A 136 -26.53 -12.96 0.43
C GLY A 136 -25.44 -13.85 -0.15
N LEU A 137 -25.64 -15.16 -0.11
CA LEU A 137 -24.69 -16.16 -0.64
C LEU A 137 -24.78 -16.33 -2.16
N GLU A 138 -25.88 -15.92 -2.78
CA GLU A 138 -26.07 -16.07 -4.23
C GLU A 138 -25.07 -15.22 -5.02
N GLU A 139 -24.55 -14.13 -4.43
CA GLU A 139 -23.55 -13.26 -5.08
C GLU A 139 -22.18 -13.93 -5.28
N PHE A 140 -21.95 -15.11 -4.67
CA PHE A 140 -20.74 -15.92 -4.88
C PHE A 140 -20.84 -16.85 -6.08
N PHE A 141 -22.00 -16.93 -6.72
CA PHE A 141 -22.23 -17.77 -7.89
C PHE A 141 -22.61 -16.88 -9.08
N ASP A 142 -22.28 -17.35 -10.28
CA ASP A 142 -22.76 -16.69 -11.51
C ASP A 142 -24.26 -16.90 -11.66
N ASP A 143 -24.89 -16.13 -12.55
CA ASP A 143 -26.31 -16.26 -12.84
C ASP A 143 -26.65 -17.73 -13.18
N PRO A 144 -27.74 -18.29 -12.62
CA PRO A 144 -28.08 -19.71 -12.83
C PRO A 144 -28.21 -20.12 -14.30
N LYS A 145 -28.47 -19.16 -15.18
CA LYS A 145 -28.56 -19.35 -16.64
C LYS A 145 -27.20 -19.72 -17.27
N ASN A 146 -26.10 -19.27 -16.69
CA ASN A 146 -24.74 -19.46 -17.22
C ASN A 146 -24.11 -20.78 -16.75
N TRP A 147 -24.82 -21.59 -15.97
CA TRP A 147 -24.28 -22.83 -15.41
C TRP A 147 -24.13 -23.89 -16.51
N GLY A 148 -22.92 -24.44 -16.65
CA GLY A 148 -22.61 -25.47 -17.64
C GLY A 148 -22.22 -24.93 -19.02
N GLU A 149 -22.33 -23.62 -19.27
CA GLU A 149 -21.82 -23.00 -20.49
C GLU A 149 -20.29 -23.02 -20.52
N LYS A 150 -19.71 -23.36 -21.67
CA LYS A 150 -18.24 -23.38 -21.86
C LYS A 150 -17.64 -21.98 -21.98
N THR A 151 -18.41 -21.04 -22.53
CA THR A 151 -17.95 -19.68 -22.87
C THR A 151 -18.98 -18.64 -22.44
N VAL A 152 -18.64 -17.85 -21.41
CA VAL A 152 -19.48 -16.73 -20.96
C VAL A 152 -18.97 -15.43 -21.60
N LYS A 153 -19.85 -14.74 -22.34
CA LYS A 153 -19.50 -13.47 -22.99
C LYS A 153 -19.20 -12.42 -21.93
N SER A 154 -18.01 -11.82 -21.99
CA SER A 154 -17.55 -10.82 -21.02
C SER A 154 -17.00 -9.59 -21.74
N GLY A 155 -17.33 -8.41 -21.22
CA GLY A 155 -16.79 -7.14 -21.71
C GLY A 155 -15.28 -6.99 -21.47
N ASP A 156 -14.76 -5.82 -21.86
CA ASP A 156 -13.35 -5.49 -21.70
C ASP A 156 -12.98 -5.03 -20.28
N ALA A 157 -11.69 -5.08 -19.99
CA ALA A 157 -11.15 -4.56 -18.74
C ALA A 157 -11.19 -3.02 -18.71
N TRP A 158 -11.39 -2.45 -17.53
CA TRP A 158 -11.39 -1.00 -17.33
C TRP A 158 -10.04 -0.38 -17.68
N ASN A 159 -10.05 0.63 -18.56
CA ASN A 159 -8.85 1.35 -18.96
C ASN A 159 -8.52 2.48 -17.97
N ILE A 160 -7.23 2.76 -17.78
CA ILE A 160 -6.73 3.80 -16.87
C ILE A 160 -7.31 5.18 -17.24
N LYS A 161 -7.38 5.51 -18.54
CA LYS A 161 -7.93 6.78 -19.01
C LYS A 161 -9.40 6.98 -18.61
N GLN A 162 -10.22 5.93 -18.72
CA GLN A 162 -11.63 5.96 -18.31
C GLN A 162 -11.77 6.15 -16.79
N LEU A 163 -10.92 5.48 -16.01
CA LEU A 163 -10.92 5.55 -14.55
C LEU A 163 -10.49 6.93 -14.03
N ARG A 164 -9.59 7.63 -14.72
CA ARG A 164 -9.17 9.00 -14.36
C ARG A 164 -10.31 10.00 -14.43
N ALA A 165 -11.26 9.82 -15.35
CA ALA A 165 -12.43 10.68 -15.50
C ALA A 165 -13.51 10.45 -14.41
N LYS A 166 -13.42 9.37 -13.63
CA LYS A 166 -14.43 9.04 -12.61
C LYS A 166 -14.11 9.67 -11.24
N SER A 167 -15.16 9.97 -10.48
CA SER A 167 -15.04 10.48 -9.11
C SER A 167 -14.42 9.43 -8.16
N SER A 168 -13.79 9.86 -7.07
CA SER A 168 -13.22 8.93 -6.08
C SER A 168 -14.29 8.07 -5.39
N GLN A 169 -15.51 8.60 -5.21
CA GLN A 169 -16.64 7.87 -4.65
C GLN A 169 -17.10 6.75 -5.59
N ASP A 170 -17.13 6.99 -6.90
CA ASP A 170 -17.52 5.98 -7.88
C ASP A 170 -16.44 4.90 -8.03
N LEU A 171 -15.16 5.28 -7.97
CA LEU A 171 -14.06 4.29 -7.95
C LEU A 171 -14.17 3.36 -6.73
N HIS A 172 -14.55 3.90 -5.56
CA HIS A 172 -14.77 3.09 -4.36
C HIS A 172 -15.94 2.12 -4.54
N LYS A 173 -17.08 2.57 -5.10
CA LYS A 173 -18.21 1.67 -5.41
C LYS A 173 -17.81 0.61 -6.44
N LEU A 174 -17.13 1.00 -7.51
CA LEU A 174 -16.67 0.12 -8.58
C LEU A 174 -15.71 -0.95 -8.05
N TRP A 175 -14.82 -0.58 -7.12
CA TRP A 175 -13.92 -1.54 -6.48
C TRP A 175 -14.68 -2.70 -5.83
N TYR A 176 -15.77 -2.42 -5.13
CA TYR A 176 -16.59 -3.47 -4.52
C TYR A 176 -17.36 -4.31 -5.53
N VAL A 177 -17.86 -3.70 -6.62
CA VAL A 177 -18.47 -4.47 -7.72
C VAL A 177 -17.46 -5.48 -8.30
N LEU A 178 -16.24 -5.02 -8.60
CA LEU A 178 -15.17 -5.88 -9.11
C LEU A 178 -14.69 -6.91 -8.08
N LEU A 179 -14.70 -6.56 -6.80
CA LEU A 179 -14.31 -7.48 -5.73
C LEU A 179 -15.29 -8.64 -5.60
N LYS A 180 -16.60 -8.37 -5.69
CA LYS A 180 -17.64 -9.39 -5.67
C LYS A 180 -17.51 -10.33 -6.86
N GLU A 181 -17.37 -9.75 -8.05
CA GLU A 181 -17.11 -10.47 -9.28
C GLU A 181 -15.86 -11.36 -9.18
N LYS A 182 -14.74 -10.82 -8.68
CA LYS A 182 -13.52 -11.60 -8.45
C LYS A 182 -13.75 -12.76 -7.50
N ASN A 183 -14.49 -12.56 -6.41
CA ASN A 183 -14.76 -13.62 -5.44
C ASN A 183 -15.63 -14.72 -6.05
N MET A 184 -16.63 -14.36 -6.85
CA MET A 184 -17.45 -15.30 -7.63
C MET A 184 -16.59 -16.10 -8.63
N LEU A 185 -15.67 -15.46 -9.33
CA LEU A 185 -14.78 -16.18 -10.26
C LEU A 185 -13.79 -17.11 -9.55
N LEU A 186 -13.35 -16.76 -8.33
CA LEU A 186 -12.47 -17.61 -7.54
C LEU A 186 -13.20 -18.83 -6.97
N THR A 187 -14.46 -18.69 -6.56
CA THR A 187 -15.29 -19.85 -6.17
C THR A 187 -15.51 -20.77 -7.37
N LEU A 188 -15.78 -20.19 -8.54
CA LEU A 188 -15.95 -20.94 -9.78
C LEU A 188 -14.67 -21.66 -10.22
N GLU A 189 -13.52 -20.99 -10.16
CA GLU A 189 -12.20 -21.59 -10.44
C GLU A 189 -11.93 -22.77 -9.51
N GLN A 190 -12.22 -22.61 -8.22
CA GLN A 190 -12.00 -23.65 -7.22
C GLN A 190 -12.95 -24.83 -7.41
N GLU A 191 -14.22 -24.59 -7.73
CA GLU A 191 -15.19 -25.64 -7.97
C GLU A 191 -14.89 -26.40 -9.26
N SER A 192 -14.42 -25.71 -10.31
CA SER A 192 -13.98 -26.32 -11.56
C SER A 192 -12.79 -27.26 -11.33
N LYS A 193 -11.81 -26.85 -10.50
CA LYS A 193 -10.71 -27.71 -10.05
C LYS A 193 -11.19 -28.93 -9.26
N ARG A 194 -12.16 -28.74 -8.35
CA ARG A 194 -12.75 -29.84 -7.57
C ARG A 194 -13.44 -30.86 -8.48
N GLN A 195 -14.19 -30.39 -9.46
CA GLN A 195 -14.89 -31.22 -10.45
C GLN A 195 -13.95 -31.75 -11.55
N GLN A 196 -12.67 -31.37 -11.53
CA GLN A 196 -11.67 -31.70 -12.57
C GLN A 196 -12.11 -31.27 -13.98
N LYS A 197 -12.86 -30.17 -14.08
CA LYS A 197 -13.30 -29.56 -15.35
C LYS A 197 -12.53 -28.28 -15.63
N PRO A 198 -12.32 -27.91 -16.90
CA PRO A 198 -11.75 -26.61 -17.25
C PRO A 198 -12.71 -25.49 -16.81
N MET A 199 -12.14 -24.42 -16.27
CA MET A 199 -12.91 -23.23 -15.89
C MET A 199 -13.51 -22.57 -17.14
N PRO A 200 -14.82 -22.24 -17.16
CA PRO A 200 -15.39 -21.41 -18.20
C PRO A 200 -14.75 -20.02 -18.19
N SER A 201 -14.22 -19.59 -19.34
CA SER A 201 -13.67 -18.25 -19.58
C SER A 201 -12.71 -17.72 -18.49
N PRO A 202 -11.51 -18.30 -18.30
CA PRO A 202 -10.53 -17.82 -17.31
C PRO A 202 -10.06 -16.38 -17.58
N GLU A 203 -10.18 -15.91 -18.82
CA GLU A 203 -9.89 -14.55 -19.24
C GLU A 203 -10.67 -13.49 -18.45
N ARG A 204 -11.91 -13.78 -18.03
CA ARG A 204 -12.75 -12.87 -17.23
C ARG A 204 -12.05 -12.50 -15.92
N LEU A 205 -11.40 -13.47 -15.27
CA LEU A 205 -10.64 -13.25 -14.04
C LEU A 205 -9.43 -12.35 -14.28
N GLU A 206 -8.71 -12.53 -15.39
CA GLU A 206 -7.58 -11.67 -15.76
C GLU A 206 -8.03 -10.22 -16.02
N LYS A 207 -9.14 -10.04 -16.73
CA LYS A 207 -9.74 -8.72 -17.01
C LYS A 207 -10.14 -8.00 -15.72
N VAL A 208 -10.75 -8.70 -14.77
CA VAL A 208 -11.11 -8.15 -13.46
C VAL A 208 -9.87 -7.79 -12.65
N GLN A 209 -8.87 -8.67 -12.59
CA GLN A 209 -7.61 -8.39 -11.90
C GLN A 209 -6.86 -7.20 -12.50
N LYS A 210 -6.84 -7.07 -13.83
CA LYS A 210 -6.27 -5.92 -14.54
C LYS A 210 -7.01 -4.64 -14.18
N SER A 211 -8.34 -4.68 -14.18
CA SER A 211 -9.19 -3.55 -13.79
C SER A 211 -8.92 -3.10 -12.35
N MET A 212 -8.83 -4.04 -11.40
CA MET A 212 -8.49 -3.73 -10.00
C MET A 212 -7.10 -3.07 -9.87
N LYS A 213 -6.08 -3.61 -10.56
CA LYS A 213 -4.74 -3.00 -10.56
C LYS A 213 -4.75 -1.58 -11.13
N ASN A 214 -5.55 -1.33 -12.15
CA ASN A 214 -5.69 0.00 -12.76
C ASN A 214 -6.36 0.99 -11.80
N ILE A 215 -7.41 0.57 -11.06
CA ILE A 215 -8.04 1.41 -10.04
C ILE A 215 -7.03 1.75 -8.93
N ASP A 216 -6.31 0.76 -8.40
CA ASP A 216 -5.28 0.96 -7.37
C ASP A 216 -4.15 1.89 -7.85
N LEU A 217 -3.78 1.81 -9.13
CA LEU A 217 -2.82 2.73 -9.74
C LEU A 217 -3.37 4.17 -9.79
N VAL A 218 -4.58 4.39 -10.27
CA VAL A 218 -5.18 5.73 -10.37
C VAL A 218 -5.36 6.37 -8.99
N VAL A 219 -5.80 5.58 -8.00
CA VAL A 219 -5.93 6.07 -6.62
C VAL A 219 -4.58 6.46 -6.03
N ARG A 220 -3.54 5.64 -6.23
CA ARG A 220 -2.17 5.97 -5.80
C ARG A 220 -1.61 7.20 -6.52
N GLU A 221 -1.83 7.36 -7.82
CA GLU A 221 -1.43 8.56 -8.58
C GLU A 221 -2.03 9.83 -7.95
N ARG A 222 -3.34 9.81 -7.64
CA ARG A 222 -4.05 10.92 -7.01
C ARG A 222 -3.50 11.24 -5.61
N GLU A 223 -3.27 10.21 -4.80
CA GLU A 223 -2.71 10.35 -3.45
C GLU A 223 -1.29 10.93 -3.48
N ILE A 224 -0.44 10.45 -4.40
CA ILE A 224 0.93 10.94 -4.57
C ILE A 224 0.93 12.41 -5.00
N ALA A 225 0.11 12.79 -5.98
CA ALA A 225 0.00 14.18 -6.42
C ALA A 225 -0.44 15.11 -5.27
N LEU A 226 -1.45 14.70 -4.51
CA LEU A 226 -1.93 15.46 -3.35
C LEU A 226 -0.86 15.60 -2.26
N ARG A 227 -0.15 14.52 -1.93
CA ARG A 227 0.93 14.54 -0.95
C ARG A 227 2.09 15.43 -1.39
N LEU A 228 2.47 15.38 -2.65
CA LEU A 228 3.54 16.22 -3.20
C LEU A 228 3.19 17.70 -3.11
N LEU A 229 1.93 18.08 -3.37
CA LEU A 229 1.49 19.46 -3.24
C LEU A 229 1.43 19.93 -1.78
N GLN A 230 0.99 19.08 -0.86
CA GLN A 230 0.82 19.44 0.55
C GLN A 230 2.14 19.44 1.34
N THR A 231 2.98 18.42 1.15
CA THR A 231 4.19 18.20 1.96
C THR A 231 5.48 18.17 1.14
N GLY A 232 5.40 17.95 -0.17
CA GLY A 232 6.58 17.76 -1.03
C GLY A 232 7.27 16.41 -0.88
N HIS A 233 6.65 15.45 -0.16
CA HIS A 233 7.23 14.12 0.05
C HIS A 233 6.76 13.12 -1.00
N GLU A 234 7.70 12.41 -1.64
CA GLU A 234 7.39 11.39 -2.65
C GLU A 234 6.75 10.13 -2.05
N LYS A 235 7.24 9.68 -0.89
CA LYS A 235 6.84 8.39 -0.29
C LYS A 235 5.78 8.56 0.79
N PRO A 236 4.81 7.64 0.90
CA PRO A 236 3.82 7.65 1.98
C PRO A 236 4.45 7.36 3.35
N VAL A 237 5.34 6.38 3.40
CA VAL A 237 5.96 5.92 4.64
C VAL A 237 7.38 6.49 4.70
N PRO A 238 7.74 7.21 5.79
CA PRO A 238 9.09 7.72 5.95
C PRO A 238 10.09 6.57 6.09
N GLY A 239 11.32 6.84 5.68
CA GLY A 239 12.40 5.88 5.77
C GLY A 239 13.72 6.52 5.40
N GLU A 240 14.78 5.73 5.52
CA GLU A 240 16.14 6.21 5.26
C GLU A 240 16.99 5.07 4.69
N TRP A 241 18.08 5.43 4.01
CA TRP A 241 19.06 4.46 3.55
C TRP A 241 19.95 4.02 4.71
N ARG A 242 20.00 2.71 4.98
CA ARG A 242 20.84 2.13 6.03
C ARG A 242 21.64 0.95 5.53
N ASN A 243 22.67 0.61 6.30
CA ASN A 243 23.48 -0.56 6.02
C ASN A 243 23.07 -1.73 6.91
N ASP A 244 22.95 -2.90 6.30
CA ASP A 244 22.86 -4.17 7.03
C ASP A 244 24.19 -4.50 7.71
N PHE A 245 24.17 -5.46 8.64
CA PHE A 245 25.38 -6.04 9.23
C PHE A 245 26.34 -6.68 8.18
N LEU A 246 25.85 -6.94 6.97
CA LEU A 246 26.64 -7.45 5.82
C LEU A 246 27.15 -6.33 4.90
N GLY A 247 26.95 -5.06 5.24
CA GLY A 247 27.34 -3.92 4.41
C GLY A 247 26.59 -3.85 3.08
N ARG A 248 25.29 -4.10 3.13
CA ARG A 248 24.38 -3.87 2.00
C ARG A 248 23.54 -2.65 2.34
N THR A 249 23.53 -1.67 1.45
CA THR A 249 22.65 -0.51 1.59
C THR A 249 21.23 -0.93 1.22
N TYR A 250 20.27 -0.65 2.09
CA TYR A 250 18.86 -0.91 1.85
C TYR A 250 18.01 0.23 2.40
N TRP A 251 16.83 0.41 1.81
CA TRP A 251 15.85 1.36 2.31
C TRP A 251 15.15 0.79 3.55
N TYR A 252 15.39 1.41 4.70
CA TYR A 252 14.73 1.09 5.95
C TYR A 252 13.47 1.92 6.11
N SER A 253 12.31 1.30 5.90
CA SER A 253 11.01 1.91 6.19
C SER A 253 10.75 1.93 7.70
N TYR A 254 10.36 3.09 8.22
CA TYR A 254 10.03 3.25 9.62
C TYR A 254 8.76 2.47 9.98
N LYS A 255 8.65 2.17 11.27
CA LYS A 255 7.49 1.54 11.86
C LYS A 255 6.95 2.44 12.93
N GLU A 256 5.64 2.47 13.06
CA GLU A 256 4.97 3.17 14.14
C GLU A 256 5.24 2.44 15.45
N TRP A 257 5.64 3.19 16.47
CA TRP A 257 5.89 2.72 17.83
C TRP A 257 5.27 3.71 18.81
N PRO A 258 4.67 3.22 19.91
CA PRO A 258 4.13 4.11 20.94
C PRO A 258 5.22 4.77 21.80
N ILE A 259 6.44 4.23 21.78
CA ILE A 259 7.56 4.65 22.63
C ILE A 259 8.74 5.07 21.73
N PRO A 260 9.50 6.13 22.09
CA PRO A 260 10.71 6.52 21.38
C PRO A 260 11.75 5.39 21.23
N TRP A 261 12.52 5.45 20.14
CA TRP A 261 13.43 4.37 19.72
C TRP A 261 14.53 4.04 20.74
N TYR A 262 14.97 5.03 21.53
CA TYR A 262 16.02 4.85 22.54
C TYR A 262 15.53 4.13 23.80
N LEU A 263 14.23 4.09 24.08
CA LEU A 263 13.66 3.27 25.15
C LEU A 263 13.28 1.86 24.65
N ASN A 264 13.07 1.72 23.34
CA ASN A 264 12.66 0.47 22.73
C ASN A 264 13.81 -0.56 22.68
N LYS A 265 13.78 -1.52 23.62
CA LYS A 265 14.74 -2.63 23.68
C LYS A 265 14.83 -3.44 22.39
N LYS A 266 13.72 -3.61 21.66
CA LYS A 266 13.70 -4.36 20.39
C LYS A 266 14.38 -3.60 19.25
N TYR A 267 14.23 -2.27 19.24
CA TYR A 267 14.93 -1.42 18.28
C TYR A 267 16.44 -1.40 18.58
N LYS A 268 16.83 -1.20 19.84
CA LYS A 268 18.24 -1.21 20.29
C LYS A 268 19.01 -2.49 19.94
N LYS A 269 18.34 -3.64 19.88
CA LYS A 269 18.96 -4.92 19.45
C LYS A 269 19.32 -4.97 17.97
N ARG A 270 18.77 -4.08 17.14
CA ARG A 270 19.06 -4.05 15.70
C ARG A 270 20.37 -3.33 15.43
N LYS A 271 21.23 -3.94 14.61
CA LYS A 271 22.49 -3.35 14.16
C LYS A 271 22.28 -2.74 12.77
N PHE A 272 22.52 -1.44 12.66
CA PHE A 272 22.45 -0.66 11.42
C PHE A 272 23.84 -0.33 10.86
N TYR A 273 24.85 -1.04 11.33
CA TYR A 273 26.24 -0.90 10.94
C TYR A 273 26.82 -2.28 10.71
N TYR A 274 27.88 -2.33 9.91
CA TYR A 274 28.71 -3.51 9.71
C TYR A 274 30.13 -3.23 10.20
N LEU A 275 30.88 -4.29 10.43
CA LEU A 275 32.23 -4.23 10.95
C LEU A 275 33.25 -4.23 9.80
N PRO A 276 34.48 -3.71 10.00
CA PRO A 276 35.49 -3.61 8.94
C PRO A 276 35.84 -4.93 8.24
N HIS A 277 35.78 -6.07 8.94
CA HIS A 277 36.03 -7.39 8.35
C HIS A 277 35.06 -7.74 7.19
N VAL A 278 33.91 -7.09 7.14
CA VAL A 278 32.91 -7.28 6.08
C VAL A 278 33.38 -6.68 4.75
N ASN A 279 34.34 -5.74 4.76
CA ASN A 279 34.86 -5.07 3.57
C ASN A 279 35.41 -6.05 2.53
N ARG A 280 36.08 -7.13 2.97
CA ARG A 280 36.58 -8.19 2.08
C ARG A 280 35.43 -8.82 1.27
N PHE A 281 34.30 -9.11 1.93
CA PHE A 281 33.14 -9.70 1.27
C PHE A 281 32.40 -8.71 0.36
N ILE A 282 32.37 -7.42 0.74
CA ILE A 282 31.83 -6.35 -0.11
C ILE A 282 32.63 -6.29 -1.42
N ARG A 283 33.98 -6.27 -1.32
CA ARG A 283 34.88 -6.29 -2.49
C ARG A 283 34.63 -7.51 -3.39
N LEU A 284 34.64 -8.71 -2.84
CA LEU A 284 34.42 -9.94 -3.62
C LEU A 284 33.05 -9.96 -4.31
N ARG A 285 32.02 -9.41 -3.66
CA ARG A 285 30.68 -9.28 -4.25
C ARG A 285 30.68 -8.30 -5.42
N LEU A 286 31.36 -7.16 -5.31
CA LEU A 286 31.50 -6.18 -6.39
C LEU A 286 32.27 -6.78 -7.57
N GLU A 287 33.39 -7.44 -7.32
CA GLU A 287 34.16 -8.13 -8.36
C GLU A 287 33.30 -9.17 -9.10
N LYS A 288 32.52 -9.98 -8.38
CA LYS A 288 31.59 -10.94 -8.98
C LYS A 288 30.54 -10.25 -9.84
N TYR A 289 29.97 -9.13 -9.38
CA TYR A 289 29.00 -8.34 -10.15
C TYR A 289 29.61 -7.80 -11.46
N LEU A 290 30.82 -7.23 -11.39
CA LEU A 290 31.53 -6.71 -12.55
C LEU A 290 31.87 -7.81 -13.56
N ARG A 291 32.35 -8.99 -13.10
CA ARG A 291 32.59 -10.15 -13.97
C ARG A 291 31.32 -10.58 -14.70
N LEU A 292 30.19 -10.65 -14.00
CA LEU A 292 28.89 -11.01 -14.60
C LEU A 292 28.41 -9.96 -15.61
N ARG A 293 28.59 -8.67 -15.30
CA ARG A 293 28.27 -7.57 -16.22
C ARG A 293 29.09 -7.65 -17.51
N ASN A 294 30.41 -7.84 -17.38
CA ASN A 294 31.30 -7.96 -18.54
C ASN A 294 30.96 -9.17 -19.40
N ARG A 295 30.67 -10.33 -18.78
CA ARG A 295 30.23 -11.53 -19.53
C ARG A 295 28.95 -11.27 -20.34
N ARG A 296 27.97 -10.55 -19.77
CA ARG A 296 26.73 -10.19 -20.49
C ARG A 296 27.00 -9.26 -21.66
N GLN A 297 27.78 -8.20 -21.44
CA GLN A 297 28.16 -7.26 -22.50
C GLN A 297 28.92 -7.96 -23.63
N ASN A 298 29.84 -8.87 -23.30
CA ASN A 298 30.57 -9.65 -24.29
C ASN A 298 29.64 -10.59 -25.07
N LEU A 299 28.66 -11.21 -24.41
CA LEU A 299 27.64 -12.03 -25.07
C LEU A 299 26.76 -11.18 -26.00
N GLU A 300 26.33 -10.00 -25.58
CA GLU A 300 25.55 -9.06 -26.39
C GLU A 300 26.33 -8.65 -27.64
N LYS A 301 27.61 -8.25 -27.48
CA LYS A 301 28.50 -7.93 -28.61
C LYS A 301 28.69 -9.12 -29.55
N LYS A 302 28.87 -10.34 -29.02
CA LYS A 302 28.97 -11.56 -29.85
C LYS A 302 27.68 -11.81 -30.62
N LYS A 303 26.51 -11.67 -29.97
CA LYS A 303 25.20 -11.79 -30.63
C LYS A 303 25.02 -10.76 -31.73
N GLN A 304 25.39 -9.51 -31.46
CA GLN A 304 25.32 -8.42 -32.44
C GLN A 304 26.21 -8.71 -33.65
N LYS A 305 27.49 -9.08 -33.44
CA LYS A 305 28.39 -9.49 -34.53
C LYS A 305 27.84 -10.66 -35.34
N LEU A 306 27.21 -11.64 -34.68
CA LEU A 306 26.56 -12.75 -35.38
C LEU A 306 25.33 -12.31 -36.20
N LEU A 307 24.57 -11.33 -35.71
CA LEU A 307 23.44 -10.75 -36.43
C LEU A 307 23.90 -9.95 -37.65
N GLU A 308 24.92 -9.10 -37.51
CA GLU A 308 25.53 -8.34 -38.61
C GLU A 308 26.06 -9.27 -39.70
N LYS A 309 26.69 -10.40 -39.33
CA LYS A 309 27.12 -11.43 -40.28
C LYS A 309 25.96 -12.08 -41.04
N LYS A 310 24.85 -12.36 -40.35
CA LYS A 310 23.67 -12.98 -40.98
C LYS A 310 22.84 -11.99 -41.81
N PHE A 311 22.80 -10.73 -41.37
CA PHE A 311 21.98 -9.67 -41.94
C PHE A 311 22.85 -8.44 -42.22
N PRO A 312 23.65 -8.46 -43.31
CA PRO A 312 24.66 -7.42 -43.59
C PRO A 312 24.05 -6.03 -43.85
N HIS A 313 22.81 -5.94 -44.33
CA HIS A 313 22.10 -4.67 -44.49
C HIS A 313 21.85 -3.94 -43.16
N LEU A 314 21.81 -4.67 -42.03
CA LEU A 314 21.73 -4.05 -40.70
C LEU A 314 23.04 -3.36 -40.30
N ALA A 315 24.19 -3.88 -40.77
CA ALA A 315 25.50 -3.29 -40.50
C ALA A 315 25.70 -1.95 -41.24
N VAL A 316 25.20 -1.84 -42.48
CA VAL A 316 25.24 -0.60 -43.28
C VAL A 316 24.43 0.51 -42.62
N LYS A 317 23.23 0.19 -42.09
CA LYS A 317 22.35 1.16 -41.42
C LYS A 317 22.90 1.69 -40.08
N SER A 318 23.73 0.91 -39.39
CA SER A 318 24.41 1.36 -38.16
C SER A 318 25.61 2.28 -38.39
N GLN A 319 26.11 2.35 -39.64
CA GLN A 319 27.26 3.19 -40.02
C GLN A 319 26.83 4.55 -40.61
N SER A 320 25.56 4.68 -41.04
CA SER A 320 25.01 5.90 -41.64
C SER A 320 24.24 6.80 -40.66
N GLN A 321 24.17 6.43 -39.38
CA GLN A 321 23.67 7.23 -38.25
C GLN A 321 24.83 7.58 -37.33
#